data_AF-A0A6N8AZF4-F1
#
_entry.id   AF-A0A6N8AZF4-F1
#
_cell.length_a   1.000
_cell.length_b   1.000
_cell.length_c   1.000
_cell.angle_alpha   90.00
_cell.angle_beta   90.00
_cell.angle_gamma   90.00
#
_symmetry.space_group_name_H-M   'P 1'
#
loop_
_entity.id
_entity.type
_entity.pdbx_description
1 polymer ?
#
loop_
_entity_poly.entity_id
_entity_poly.type
_entity_poly.pdbx_seq_one_letter_code
_entity_poly.pdbx_strand_id
1 'polypeptide(L)'
;MVNSESCSVYYDAKNNSTLVAKNVFLEALPVNWFPQQEDGKHGIDYTITINDNSKSNGIVFHTFIKKVTSFKKEKSSYSVSLNTSKLKYIYSIKKPVFLILVDVDSKSIHWLLLQKYLEEIEESKPSWRNQKTISMKIPSNNILDCQESFRKTVLSGHKYVHLLQYRLSYISISNKLKAHVVSKNVDSNFSSSCSCGGGCSSESCASDTIEYNLSDIQIENSLKMAQAKNVKNLRENREAYHYISDALEQAGYNASPNLHYMAAVEKHYHDAIYYLIKSFDNQTDLDTSNINEECLLNTVEKLTNTITSSIDDGEVTTVASIMLRMADVYNNAFSYLYSNFKTKNTFSLLDYAHSLLEMADNMVTSLEVPDQVLQ
;
A
#
# COMPACT_ATOMS: atom_id res chain seq x y z
N MET A 1 -43.43 -24.98 -27.88
CA MET A 1 -42.08 -24.67 -28.40
C MET A 1 -41.49 -23.58 -27.53
N VAL A 2 -40.69 -23.95 -26.55
CA VAL A 2 -39.77 -23.06 -25.83
C VAL A 2 -38.49 -23.87 -25.69
N ASN A 3 -37.46 -23.45 -26.41
CA ASN A 3 -36.15 -24.11 -26.44
C ASN A 3 -35.46 -23.92 -25.10
N SER A 4 -35.16 -25.01 -24.41
CA SER A 4 -34.21 -25.05 -23.31
C SER A 4 -32.80 -25.22 -23.89
N GLU A 5 -32.10 -24.11 -24.08
CA GLU A 5 -30.66 -24.15 -24.38
C GLU A 5 -29.92 -24.57 -23.11
N SER A 6 -29.49 -25.84 -23.09
CA SER A 6 -28.57 -26.36 -22.10
C SER A 6 -27.20 -25.75 -22.31
N CYS A 7 -26.80 -24.79 -21.47
CA CYS A 7 -25.40 -24.40 -21.33
C CYS A 7 -24.60 -25.59 -20.81
N SER A 8 -23.98 -26.35 -21.71
CA SER A 8 -23.00 -27.38 -21.37
C SER A 8 -21.70 -26.69 -20.92
N VAL A 9 -21.56 -26.52 -19.61
CA VAL A 9 -20.29 -26.12 -18.99
C VAL A 9 -19.29 -27.26 -19.21
N TYR A 10 -18.21 -26.97 -19.93
CA TYR A 10 -17.09 -27.89 -20.12
C TYR A 10 -16.51 -28.30 -18.75
N TYR A 11 -16.75 -29.55 -18.34
CA TYR A 11 -16.22 -30.14 -17.11
C TYR A 11 -14.78 -30.62 -17.33
N ASP A 12 -13.81 -29.80 -16.94
CA ASP A 12 -12.41 -30.21 -16.84
C ASP A 12 -12.19 -31.00 -15.54
N ALA A 13 -11.65 -32.23 -15.60
CA ALA A 13 -11.43 -33.10 -14.45
C ALA A 13 -10.54 -32.46 -13.37
N LYS A 14 -9.72 -31.46 -13.75
CA LYS A 14 -8.91 -30.64 -12.82
C LYS A 14 -9.78 -29.75 -11.91
N ASN A 15 -10.91 -29.26 -12.41
CA ASN A 15 -11.85 -28.42 -11.65
C ASN A 15 -12.55 -29.21 -10.54
N ASN A 16 -12.83 -30.49 -10.74
CA ASN A 16 -13.53 -31.31 -9.75
C ASN A 16 -12.67 -31.51 -8.49
N SER A 17 -11.35 -31.69 -8.65
CA SER A 17 -10.45 -31.90 -7.50
C SER A 17 -10.24 -30.65 -6.63
N THR A 18 -10.24 -29.46 -7.24
CA THR A 18 -10.10 -28.19 -6.51
C THR A 18 -11.41 -27.85 -5.80
N LEU A 19 -12.55 -28.16 -6.41
CA LEU A 19 -13.86 -27.99 -5.79
C LEU A 19 -14.00 -28.80 -4.50
N VAL A 20 -13.54 -30.06 -4.49
CA VAL A 20 -13.58 -30.89 -3.28
C VAL A 20 -12.75 -30.27 -2.14
N ALA A 21 -11.55 -29.77 -2.43
CA ALA A 21 -10.73 -29.08 -1.42
C ALA A 21 -11.41 -27.81 -0.88
N LYS A 22 -12.07 -27.04 -1.76
CA LYS A 22 -12.86 -25.86 -1.34
C LYS A 22 -14.00 -26.27 -0.40
N ASN A 23 -14.75 -27.32 -0.70
CA ASN A 23 -15.83 -27.80 0.15
C ASN A 23 -15.35 -28.24 1.53
N VAL A 24 -14.25 -29.01 1.59
CA VAL A 24 -13.64 -29.42 2.88
C VAL A 24 -13.24 -28.21 3.71
N PHE A 25 -12.66 -27.17 3.09
CA PHE A 25 -12.34 -25.94 3.81
C PHE A 25 -13.59 -25.20 4.31
N LEU A 26 -14.61 -25.04 3.48
CA LEU A 26 -15.85 -24.36 3.86
C LEU A 26 -16.60 -25.09 4.98
N GLU A 27 -16.62 -26.42 4.96
CA GLU A 27 -17.20 -27.25 6.03
C GLU A 27 -16.47 -27.09 7.38
N ALA A 28 -15.19 -26.70 7.35
CA ALA A 28 -14.40 -26.49 8.56
C ALA A 28 -14.54 -25.07 9.15
N LEU A 29 -15.19 -24.14 8.43
CA LEU A 29 -15.36 -22.77 8.90
C LEU A 29 -16.39 -22.70 10.04
N PRO A 30 -16.16 -21.83 11.04
CA PRO A 30 -17.17 -21.52 12.05
C PRO A 30 -18.44 -20.93 11.43
N VAL A 31 -19.60 -21.16 12.07
CA VAL A 31 -20.91 -20.70 11.57
C VAL A 31 -20.99 -19.17 11.40
N ASN A 32 -20.23 -18.41 12.17
CA ASN A 32 -20.18 -16.95 12.09
C ASN A 32 -19.14 -16.41 11.09
N TRP A 33 -18.56 -17.27 10.26
CA TRP A 33 -17.63 -16.90 9.21
C TRP A 33 -18.34 -17.05 7.87
N PHE A 34 -18.48 -15.93 7.18
CA PHE A 34 -19.30 -15.82 5.97
C PHE A 34 -18.39 -15.81 4.74
N PRO A 35 -18.30 -16.93 3.99
CA PRO A 35 -17.53 -17.00 2.76
C PRO A 35 -18.28 -16.34 1.60
N GLN A 36 -17.59 -15.47 0.88
CA GLN A 36 -18.01 -14.92 -0.41
C GLN A 36 -17.04 -15.43 -1.48
N GLN A 37 -17.56 -16.11 -2.50
CA GLN A 37 -16.74 -16.66 -3.58
C GLN A 37 -16.23 -15.54 -4.49
N GLU A 38 -14.95 -15.61 -4.85
CA GLU A 38 -14.29 -14.72 -5.80
C GLU A 38 -14.08 -15.40 -7.17
N ASP A 39 -13.78 -14.62 -8.20
CA ASP A 39 -13.63 -15.13 -9.58
C ASP A 39 -12.36 -15.96 -9.83
N GLY A 40 -11.45 -16.05 -8.86
CA GLY A 40 -10.24 -16.87 -8.93
C GLY A 40 -9.11 -16.32 -9.81
N LYS A 41 -9.32 -15.22 -10.55
CA LYS A 41 -8.35 -14.73 -11.56
C LYS A 41 -6.99 -14.43 -10.95
N HIS A 42 -6.99 -13.85 -9.75
CA HIS A 42 -5.79 -13.45 -9.03
C HIS A 42 -5.33 -14.44 -7.97
N GLY A 43 -5.90 -15.65 -7.95
CA GLY A 43 -5.59 -16.65 -6.92
C GLY A 43 -6.28 -16.39 -5.59
N ILE A 44 -7.31 -15.56 -5.54
CA ILE A 44 -8.22 -15.47 -4.40
C ILE A 44 -9.42 -16.34 -4.72
N ASP A 45 -9.72 -17.29 -3.86
CA ASP A 45 -10.87 -18.19 -4.00
C ASP A 45 -12.08 -17.69 -3.22
N TYR A 46 -11.86 -17.18 -1.99
CA TYR A 46 -12.91 -16.60 -1.17
C TYR A 46 -12.42 -15.39 -0.39
N THR A 47 -13.34 -14.45 -0.20
CA THR A 47 -13.30 -13.41 0.82
C THR A 47 -14.13 -13.90 2.00
N ILE A 48 -13.54 -13.98 3.19
CA ILE A 48 -14.20 -14.45 4.41
C ILE A 48 -14.43 -13.27 5.34
N THR A 49 -15.68 -13.07 5.75
CA THR A 49 -16.05 -12.07 6.75
C THR A 49 -16.40 -12.76 8.06
N ILE A 50 -15.70 -12.42 9.14
CA ILE A 50 -15.98 -12.90 10.48
C ILE A 50 -16.87 -11.87 11.17
N ASN A 51 -18.15 -12.19 11.40
CA ASN A 51 -19.00 -11.34 12.23
C ASN A 51 -18.90 -11.81 13.68
N ASP A 52 -18.48 -10.90 14.55
CA ASP A 52 -18.82 -11.02 15.96
C ASP A 52 -20.09 -10.20 16.16
N ASN A 53 -21.04 -10.71 16.93
CA ASN A 53 -22.31 -10.02 17.22
C ASN A 53 -22.15 -8.63 17.86
N SER A 54 -20.92 -8.22 18.17
CA SER A 54 -20.52 -6.91 18.67
C SER A 54 -19.94 -5.97 17.61
N LYS A 55 -19.77 -6.42 16.34
CA LYS A 55 -19.14 -5.62 15.29
C LYS A 55 -19.93 -5.45 14.01
N SER A 56 -20.21 -4.19 13.66
CA SER A 56 -20.97 -3.77 12.47
C SER A 56 -20.28 -4.05 11.13
N ASN A 57 -18.95 -4.12 11.08
CA ASN A 57 -18.19 -4.25 9.82
C ASN A 57 -17.43 -5.59 9.63
N GLY A 58 -17.50 -6.52 10.58
CA GLY A 58 -16.80 -7.81 10.51
C GLY A 58 -15.26 -7.72 10.36
N ILE A 59 -14.57 -8.84 10.48
CA ILE A 59 -13.12 -8.95 10.19
C ILE A 59 -12.98 -9.68 8.85
N VAL A 60 -12.30 -9.07 7.87
CA VAL A 60 -12.27 -9.57 6.49
C VAL A 60 -10.88 -10.03 6.08
N PHE A 61 -10.76 -11.28 5.61
CA PHE A 61 -9.53 -11.81 5.04
C PHE A 61 -9.81 -12.62 3.77
N HIS A 62 -8.78 -12.81 2.94
CA HIS A 62 -8.87 -13.58 1.70
C HIS A 62 -8.20 -14.95 1.84
N THR A 63 -8.63 -15.89 1.01
CA THR A 63 -8.07 -17.25 0.97
C THR A 63 -7.62 -17.62 -0.44
N PHE A 64 -6.51 -18.33 -0.52
CA PHE A 64 -6.03 -19.02 -1.71
C PHE A 64 -5.96 -20.51 -1.40
N ILE A 65 -6.86 -21.32 -1.95
CA ILE A 65 -7.03 -22.72 -1.60
C ILE A 65 -6.29 -23.61 -2.60
N LYS A 66 -5.51 -24.56 -2.08
CA LYS A 66 -4.82 -25.59 -2.85
C LYS A 66 -5.08 -26.98 -2.28
N LYS A 67 -5.48 -27.89 -3.15
CA LYS A 67 -5.49 -29.32 -2.85
C LYS A 67 -4.05 -29.85 -2.78
N VAL A 68 -3.80 -30.72 -1.82
CA VAL A 68 -2.60 -31.56 -1.74
C VAL A 68 -3.05 -33.02 -1.84
N THR A 69 -2.41 -33.82 -2.70
CA THR A 69 -2.81 -35.23 -2.96
C THR A 69 -2.20 -36.24 -2.01
N SER A 70 -1.12 -35.88 -1.33
CA SER A 70 -0.60 -36.59 -0.18
C SER A 70 0.52 -35.75 0.41
N PHE A 71 0.55 -35.67 1.74
CA PHE A 71 1.68 -35.07 2.44
C PHE A 71 2.93 -35.93 2.21
N LYS A 72 3.72 -35.61 1.17
CA LYS A 72 5.09 -36.12 1.06
C LYS A 72 5.84 -35.61 2.28
N LYS A 73 5.96 -36.48 3.29
CA LYS A 73 6.50 -36.21 4.63
C LYS A 73 8.02 -36.03 4.56
N GLU A 74 8.50 -35.10 3.74
CA GLU A 74 9.86 -34.61 3.87
C GLU A 74 9.89 -33.56 4.99
N LYS A 75 10.32 -34.01 6.18
CA LYS A 75 10.93 -33.16 7.21
C LYS A 75 10.20 -31.85 7.55
N SER A 76 9.02 -31.93 8.18
CA SER A 76 8.32 -30.84 8.90
C SER A 76 7.69 -29.68 8.08
N SER A 77 7.68 -29.76 6.75
CA SER A 77 7.03 -28.73 5.92
C SER A 77 6.41 -29.29 4.64
N TYR A 78 5.41 -28.60 4.10
CA TYR A 78 4.78 -28.91 2.82
C TYR A 78 5.29 -28.00 1.72
N SER A 79 5.59 -28.54 0.55
CA SER A 79 6.05 -27.75 -0.58
C SER A 79 4.93 -27.54 -1.60
N VAL A 80 4.62 -26.28 -1.94
CA VAL A 80 3.64 -25.93 -2.97
C VAL A 80 4.23 -24.91 -3.93
N SER A 81 4.11 -25.20 -5.23
CA SER A 81 4.53 -24.28 -6.29
C SER A 81 3.39 -23.34 -6.67
N LEU A 82 3.62 -22.03 -6.58
CA LEU A 82 2.65 -20.99 -6.94
C LEU A 82 3.19 -20.07 -8.03
N ASN A 83 2.29 -19.54 -8.84
CA ASN A 83 2.63 -18.59 -9.90
C ASN A 83 2.99 -17.23 -9.31
N THR A 84 4.15 -16.70 -9.71
CA THR A 84 4.69 -15.42 -9.24
C THR A 84 3.79 -14.21 -9.55
N SER A 85 3.09 -14.19 -10.69
CA SER A 85 2.21 -13.05 -11.02
C SER A 85 1.06 -12.91 -10.02
N LYS A 86 0.48 -14.03 -9.58
CA LYS A 86 -0.54 -14.07 -8.52
C LYS A 86 0.04 -13.62 -7.18
N LEU A 87 1.25 -14.06 -6.86
CA LEU A 87 1.94 -13.66 -5.61
C LEU A 87 2.26 -12.16 -5.58
N LYS A 88 2.69 -11.57 -6.70
CA LYS A 88 2.90 -10.12 -6.81
C LYS A 88 1.62 -9.34 -6.52
N TYR A 89 0.48 -9.77 -7.10
CA TYR A 89 -0.81 -9.17 -6.81
C TYR A 89 -1.17 -9.32 -5.33
N ILE A 90 -1.09 -10.54 -4.78
CA ILE A 90 -1.37 -10.82 -3.36
C ILE A 90 -0.54 -9.96 -2.42
N TYR A 91 0.74 -9.73 -2.74
CA TYR A 91 1.64 -8.90 -1.93
C TYR A 91 1.19 -7.44 -1.84
N SER A 92 0.46 -6.94 -2.83
CA SER A 92 -0.09 -5.57 -2.86
C SER A 92 -1.44 -5.41 -2.15
N ILE A 93 -2.12 -6.51 -1.79
CA ILE A 93 -3.45 -6.46 -1.20
C ILE A 93 -3.41 -5.96 0.24
N LYS A 94 -4.32 -5.04 0.58
CA LYS A 94 -4.45 -4.38 1.90
C LYS A 94 -5.18 -5.22 2.97
N LYS A 95 -5.60 -6.44 2.64
CA LYS A 95 -6.23 -7.40 3.54
C LYS A 95 -5.39 -8.69 3.62
N PRO A 96 -5.36 -9.40 4.76
CA PRO A 96 -4.60 -10.64 4.89
C PRO A 96 -5.03 -11.68 3.87
N VAL A 97 -4.08 -12.34 3.21
CA VAL A 97 -4.34 -13.45 2.30
C VAL A 97 -3.70 -14.71 2.88
N PHE A 98 -4.53 -15.71 3.16
CA PHE A 98 -4.07 -16.99 3.67
C PHE A 98 -4.02 -18.03 2.55
N LEU A 99 -2.87 -18.65 2.35
CA LEU A 99 -2.79 -19.90 1.60
C LEU A 99 -3.35 -21.01 2.46
N ILE A 100 -4.39 -21.67 1.97
CA ILE A 100 -5.05 -22.80 2.61
C ILE A 100 -4.65 -24.07 1.85
N LEU A 101 -3.97 -24.98 2.52
CA LEU A 101 -3.64 -26.29 1.99
C LEU A 101 -4.60 -27.33 2.55
N VAL A 102 -5.28 -28.05 1.67
CA VAL A 102 -6.26 -29.06 2.05
C VAL A 102 -5.80 -30.42 1.56
N ASP A 103 -5.57 -31.34 2.48
CA ASP A 103 -5.54 -32.77 2.18
C ASP A 103 -6.96 -33.30 2.28
N VAL A 104 -7.46 -33.76 1.14
CA VAL A 104 -8.85 -34.20 1.00
C VAL A 104 -9.06 -35.57 1.65
N ASP A 105 -8.02 -36.41 1.69
CA ASP A 105 -8.14 -37.79 2.15
C ASP A 105 -8.16 -37.84 3.68
N SER A 106 -7.31 -37.05 4.34
CA SER A 106 -7.31 -36.88 5.80
C SER A 106 -8.29 -35.81 6.31
N LYS A 107 -8.84 -34.99 5.40
CA LYS A 107 -9.56 -33.74 5.71
C LYS A 107 -8.76 -32.76 6.59
N SER A 108 -7.43 -32.81 6.56
CA SER A 108 -6.60 -31.88 7.34
C SER A 108 -6.29 -30.61 6.56
N ILE A 109 -6.38 -29.47 7.23
CA ILE A 109 -6.24 -28.15 6.64
C ILE A 109 -5.07 -27.44 7.31
N HIS A 110 -4.17 -26.90 6.48
CA HIS A 110 -3.05 -26.08 6.92
C HIS A 110 -3.14 -24.68 6.35
N TRP A 111 -2.53 -23.72 7.02
CA TRP A 111 -2.59 -22.32 6.61
C TRP A 111 -1.23 -21.61 6.67
N LEU A 112 -1.08 -20.57 5.85
CA LEU A 112 0.08 -19.69 5.84
C LEU A 112 -0.36 -18.28 5.45
N LEU A 113 0.02 -17.27 6.25
CA LEU A 113 -0.15 -15.88 5.84
C LEU A 113 0.83 -15.56 4.70
N LEU A 114 0.30 -15.39 3.48
CA LEU A 114 1.13 -15.27 2.28
C LEU A 114 1.99 -14.02 2.30
N GLN A 115 1.45 -12.87 2.69
CA GLN A 115 2.23 -11.63 2.66
C GLN A 115 3.45 -11.69 3.56
N LYS A 116 3.32 -12.29 4.76
CA LYS A 116 4.44 -12.49 5.67
C LYS A 116 5.51 -13.38 5.07
N TYR A 117 5.11 -14.50 4.48
CA TYR A 117 6.04 -15.40 3.82
C TYR A 117 6.74 -14.74 2.62
N LEU A 118 6.02 -13.93 1.84
CA LEU A 118 6.57 -13.21 0.70
C LEU A 118 7.56 -12.12 1.11
N GLU A 119 7.36 -11.46 2.25
CA GLU A 119 8.35 -10.53 2.81
C GLU A 119 9.65 -11.25 3.18
N GLU A 120 9.57 -12.39 3.86
CA GLU A 120 10.75 -13.19 4.21
C GLU A 120 11.53 -13.64 2.94
N ILE A 121 10.82 -13.94 1.85
CA ILE A 121 11.42 -14.23 0.55
C ILE A 121 11.99 -12.97 -0.11
N GLU A 122 11.32 -11.82 -0.02
CA GLU A 122 11.82 -10.56 -0.59
C GLU A 122 13.20 -10.22 -0.03
N GLU A 123 13.38 -10.39 1.29
CA GLU A 123 14.62 -10.09 1.99
C GLU A 123 15.73 -11.10 1.67
N SER A 124 15.40 -12.39 1.59
CA SER A 124 16.39 -13.45 1.40
C SER A 124 16.70 -13.76 -0.08
N LYS A 125 15.74 -13.56 -0.99
CA LYS A 125 15.82 -13.92 -2.41
C LYS A 125 14.97 -12.99 -3.29
N PRO A 126 15.31 -11.70 -3.43
CA PRO A 126 14.51 -10.71 -4.18
C PRO A 126 14.30 -11.07 -5.67
N SER A 127 15.18 -11.89 -6.25
CA SER A 127 15.05 -12.40 -7.63
C SER A 127 13.83 -13.32 -7.85
N TRP A 128 13.07 -13.65 -6.80
CA TRP A 128 11.80 -14.37 -6.89
C TRP A 128 10.81 -13.69 -7.84
N ARG A 129 10.84 -12.35 -7.89
CA ARG A 129 9.96 -11.54 -8.75
C ARG A 129 10.15 -11.83 -10.25
N ASN A 130 11.30 -12.38 -10.65
CA ASN A 130 11.63 -12.67 -12.04
C ASN A 130 11.35 -14.13 -12.43
N GLN A 131 11.01 -14.99 -11.46
CA GLN A 131 10.70 -16.40 -11.71
C GLN A 131 9.24 -16.56 -12.12
N LYS A 132 8.92 -17.60 -12.92
CA LYS A 132 7.53 -17.93 -13.27
C LYS A 132 6.75 -18.49 -12.07
N THR A 133 7.43 -19.26 -11.24
CA THR A 133 6.85 -19.94 -10.08
C THR A 133 7.81 -19.97 -8.91
N ILE A 134 7.27 -20.03 -7.69
CA ILE A 134 8.04 -20.17 -6.45
C ILE A 134 7.52 -21.38 -5.68
N SER A 135 8.44 -22.20 -5.21
CA SER A 135 8.16 -23.29 -4.29
C SER A 135 8.17 -22.75 -2.86
N MET A 136 7.03 -22.81 -2.20
CA MET A 136 6.87 -22.31 -0.84
C MET A 136 6.79 -23.48 0.14
N LYS A 137 7.42 -23.32 1.30
CA LYS A 137 7.43 -24.28 2.41
C LYS A 137 6.44 -23.85 3.48
N ILE A 138 5.39 -24.63 3.67
CA ILE A 138 4.35 -24.40 4.68
C ILE A 138 4.69 -25.25 5.91
N PRO A 139 4.85 -24.66 7.11
CA PRO A 139 5.10 -25.41 8.33
C PRO A 139 3.96 -26.40 8.66
N SER A 140 4.30 -27.64 9.04
CA SER A 140 3.28 -28.67 9.31
C SER A 140 2.48 -28.44 10.60
N ASN A 141 2.94 -27.54 11.47
CA ASN A 141 2.28 -27.17 12.73
C ASN A 141 1.17 -26.11 12.56
N ASN A 142 1.07 -25.44 11.41
CA ASN A 142 -0.01 -24.49 11.14
C ASN A 142 -1.26 -25.25 10.70
N ILE A 143 -1.94 -25.90 11.65
CA ILE A 143 -3.15 -26.69 11.41
C ILE A 143 -4.38 -25.83 11.74
N LEU A 144 -5.46 -26.00 10.98
CA LEU A 144 -6.79 -25.47 11.32
C LEU A 144 -7.53 -26.45 12.24
N ASP A 145 -6.98 -26.73 13.41
CA ASP A 145 -7.58 -27.59 14.44
C ASP A 145 -8.25 -26.77 15.55
N CYS A 146 -7.73 -25.56 15.80
CA CYS A 146 -8.22 -24.63 16.81
C CYS A 146 -8.68 -23.34 16.13
N GLN A 147 -10.00 -23.14 16.06
CA GLN A 147 -10.63 -21.96 15.46
C GLN A 147 -10.14 -20.65 16.11
N GLU A 148 -9.96 -20.64 17.43
CA GLU A 148 -9.48 -19.47 18.16
C GLU A 148 -8.03 -19.10 17.83
N SER A 149 -7.16 -20.10 17.63
CA SER A 149 -5.77 -19.89 17.21
C SER A 149 -5.71 -19.27 15.81
N PHE A 150 -6.51 -19.80 14.87
CA PHE A 150 -6.59 -19.25 13.53
C PHE A 150 -7.18 -17.84 13.52
N ARG A 151 -8.25 -17.59 14.30
CA ARG A 151 -8.82 -16.25 14.49
C ARG A 151 -7.79 -15.24 14.99
N LYS A 152 -7.01 -15.58 16.03
CA LYS A 152 -5.91 -14.73 16.52
C LYS A 152 -4.87 -14.46 15.44
N THR A 153 -4.60 -15.45 14.59
CA THR A 153 -3.70 -15.32 13.44
C THR A 153 -4.28 -14.38 12.38
N VAL A 154 -5.57 -14.44 12.08
CA VAL A 154 -6.23 -13.50 11.17
C VAL A 154 -6.06 -12.07 11.69
N LEU A 155 -6.32 -11.84 12.98
CA LEU A 155 -6.14 -10.55 13.63
C LEU A 155 -4.69 -10.05 13.58
N SER A 156 -3.71 -10.93 13.85
CA SER A 156 -2.29 -10.56 13.74
C SER A 156 -1.89 -10.30 12.28
N GLY A 157 -2.50 -11.02 11.34
CA GLY A 157 -2.37 -10.79 9.90
C GLY A 157 -2.82 -9.40 9.49
N HIS A 158 -3.93 -8.89 10.02
CA HIS A 158 -4.37 -7.51 9.75
C HIS A 158 -3.33 -6.49 10.21
N LYS A 159 -2.85 -6.62 11.46
CA LYS A 159 -1.80 -5.75 12.01
C LYS A 159 -0.55 -5.79 11.13
N TYR A 160 -0.16 -6.98 10.70
CA TYR A 160 1.00 -7.18 9.84
C TYR A 160 0.81 -6.53 8.47
N VAL A 161 -0.30 -6.76 7.78
CA VAL A 161 -0.58 -6.16 6.47
C VAL A 161 -0.67 -4.64 6.58
N HIS A 162 -1.24 -4.11 7.66
CA HIS A 162 -1.27 -2.67 7.93
C HIS A 162 0.14 -2.07 7.96
N LEU A 163 1.07 -2.68 8.73
CA LEU A 163 2.48 -2.25 8.77
C LEU A 163 3.19 -2.43 7.43
N LEU A 164 2.89 -3.52 6.71
CA LEU A 164 3.48 -3.79 5.41
C LEU A 164 3.19 -2.66 4.41
N GLN A 165 2.01 -2.04 4.44
CA GLN A 165 1.68 -0.94 3.52
C GLN A 165 2.58 0.29 3.69
N TYR A 166 2.97 0.64 4.92
CA TYR A 166 3.96 1.70 5.16
C TYR A 166 5.33 1.33 4.57
N ARG A 167 5.76 0.07 4.74
CA ARG A 167 7.01 -0.40 4.15
C ARG A 167 6.96 -0.35 2.62
N LEU A 168 5.87 -0.79 2.00
CA LEU A 168 5.71 -0.76 0.53
C LEU A 168 5.75 0.68 -0.01
N SER A 169 5.11 1.61 0.69
CA SER A 169 5.12 3.04 0.36
C SER A 169 6.55 3.62 0.41
N TYR A 170 7.29 3.32 1.47
CA TYR A 170 8.70 3.70 1.61
C TYR A 170 9.57 3.13 0.49
N ILE A 171 9.45 1.82 0.22
CA ILE A 171 10.21 1.14 -0.85
C ILE A 171 9.90 1.77 -2.22
N SER A 172 8.64 2.10 -2.50
CA SER A 172 8.22 2.75 -3.74
C SER A 172 8.94 4.09 -3.94
N ILE A 173 8.90 4.96 -2.92
CA ILE A 173 9.57 6.27 -2.93
C ILE A 173 11.08 6.11 -3.12
N SER A 174 11.72 5.25 -2.31
CA SER A 174 13.17 5.04 -2.36
C SER A 174 13.64 4.54 -3.72
N ASN A 175 12.92 3.59 -4.31
CA ASN A 175 13.25 3.06 -5.64
C ASN A 175 13.07 4.12 -6.73
N LYS A 176 12.00 4.92 -6.65
CA LYS A 176 11.73 5.99 -7.60
C LYS A 176 12.83 7.05 -7.55
N LEU A 177 13.23 7.47 -6.36
CA LEU A 177 14.30 8.45 -6.15
C LEU A 177 15.63 7.93 -6.70
N LYS A 178 15.99 6.68 -6.39
CA LYS A 178 17.23 6.06 -6.92
C LYS A 178 17.24 6.03 -8.45
N ALA A 179 16.12 5.68 -9.08
CA ALA A 179 16.01 5.68 -10.53
C ALA A 179 16.22 7.10 -11.13
N HIS A 180 15.64 8.13 -10.50
CA HIS A 180 15.77 9.52 -10.92
C HIS A 180 17.19 10.08 -10.80
N VAL A 181 17.88 9.74 -9.71
CA VAL A 181 19.29 10.14 -9.52
C VAL A 181 20.19 9.50 -10.59
N VAL A 182 19.95 8.22 -10.91
CA VAL A 182 20.71 7.50 -11.94
C VAL A 182 20.49 8.11 -13.33
N SER A 183 19.25 8.47 -13.69
CA SER A 183 18.99 9.07 -15.02
C SER A 183 19.68 10.43 -15.19
N LYS A 184 19.65 11.30 -14.17
CA LYS A 184 20.32 12.62 -14.24
C LYS A 184 21.83 12.53 -14.44
N ASN A 185 22.49 11.53 -13.86
CA ASN A 185 23.93 11.32 -14.03
C ASN A 185 24.33 10.82 -15.43
N VAL A 186 23.40 10.20 -16.16
CA VAL A 186 23.67 9.77 -17.55
C VAL A 186 23.57 10.96 -18.51
N ASP A 187 22.59 11.84 -18.30
CA ASP A 187 22.35 12.99 -19.19
C ASP A 187 23.45 14.06 -19.07
N SER A 188 24.01 14.28 -17.87
CA SER A 188 25.12 15.22 -17.67
C SER A 188 26.40 14.82 -18.42
N ASN A 189 26.56 13.54 -18.78
CA ASN A 189 27.70 13.02 -19.52
C ASN A 189 27.54 13.13 -21.06
N PHE A 190 26.36 13.46 -21.57
CA PHE A 190 26.09 13.56 -23.02
C PHE A 190 26.00 14.99 -23.56
N SER A 191 26.15 16.00 -22.70
CA SER A 191 26.10 17.41 -23.07
C SER A 191 27.47 17.96 -23.47
N SER A 192 27.98 17.56 -24.65
CA SER A 192 28.95 18.38 -25.40
C SER A 192 28.66 18.29 -26.90
N SER A 193 28.51 19.46 -27.53
CA SER A 193 28.20 19.71 -28.94
C SER A 193 26.71 19.70 -29.35
N CYS A 194 26.07 20.86 -29.23
CA CYS A 194 25.02 21.29 -30.17
C CYS A 194 25.26 22.76 -30.52
N SER A 195 25.84 22.99 -31.70
CA SER A 195 25.98 24.31 -32.32
C SER A 195 24.72 24.61 -33.13
N CYS A 196 23.84 25.45 -32.61
CA CYS A 196 22.68 25.95 -33.35
C CYS A 196 22.81 27.47 -33.50
N GLY A 197 23.34 27.89 -34.64
CA GLY A 197 23.15 29.25 -35.15
C GLY A 197 21.83 29.33 -35.93
N GLY A 198 21.11 30.44 -35.76
CA GLY A 198 19.94 30.77 -36.58
C GLY A 198 18.82 31.38 -35.77
N GLY A 199 18.68 32.71 -35.87
CA GLY A 199 17.69 33.50 -35.13
C GLY A 199 16.24 33.17 -35.49
N CYS A 200 15.38 33.25 -34.49
CA CYS A 200 13.94 33.38 -34.63
C CYS A 200 13.46 34.42 -33.60
N SER A 201 12.97 35.54 -34.12
CA SER A 201 12.24 36.56 -33.38
C SER A 201 10.77 36.15 -33.29
N SER A 202 10.26 35.99 -32.08
CA SER A 202 8.82 35.83 -31.84
C SER A 202 8.43 36.58 -30.56
N GLU A 203 7.86 37.77 -30.75
CA GLU A 203 7.13 38.53 -29.75
C GLU A 203 5.64 38.18 -29.87
N SER A 204 5.11 37.34 -28.97
CA SER A 204 3.71 37.37 -28.50
C SER A 204 3.35 36.13 -27.65
N CYS A 205 3.73 36.10 -26.37
CA CYS A 205 3.23 35.12 -25.37
C CYS A 205 3.03 35.76 -23.98
N ALA A 206 2.50 36.99 -23.92
CA ALA A 206 2.42 37.75 -22.65
C ALA A 206 1.07 37.61 -21.91
N SER A 207 0.09 36.86 -22.44
CA SER A 207 -1.24 36.72 -21.80
C SER A 207 -1.29 35.67 -20.70
N ASP A 208 -0.49 34.61 -20.80
CA ASP A 208 -0.67 33.43 -19.94
C ASP A 208 -0.01 33.62 -18.56
N THR A 209 0.96 34.52 -18.44
CA THR A 209 1.74 34.72 -17.19
C THR A 209 0.92 35.36 -16.05
N ILE A 210 -0.19 36.03 -16.35
CA ILE A 210 -1.01 36.72 -15.33
C ILE A 210 -1.96 35.74 -14.62
N GLU A 211 -2.47 34.72 -15.33
CA GLU A 211 -3.45 33.78 -14.78
C GLU A 211 -2.82 32.83 -13.74
N TYR A 212 -1.60 32.33 -13.99
CA TYR A 212 -0.84 31.51 -13.03
C TYR A 212 -0.61 32.21 -11.68
N ASN A 213 -0.39 33.53 -11.70
CA ASN A 213 -0.06 34.28 -10.50
C ASN A 213 -1.24 34.37 -9.52
N LEU A 214 -2.48 34.49 -10.02
CA LEU A 214 -3.66 34.53 -9.16
C LEU A 214 -3.97 33.17 -8.53
N SER A 215 -3.86 32.10 -9.31
CA SER A 215 -4.04 30.74 -8.81
C SER A 215 -3.00 30.38 -7.75
N ASP A 216 -1.75 30.79 -7.96
CA ASP A 216 -0.68 30.54 -6.99
C ASP A 216 -0.91 31.32 -5.67
N ILE A 217 -1.24 32.61 -5.76
CA ILE A 217 -1.57 33.42 -4.57
C ILE A 217 -2.72 32.79 -3.78
N GLN A 218 -3.75 32.28 -4.46
CA GLN A 218 -4.89 31.65 -3.80
C GLN A 218 -4.47 30.39 -3.03
N ILE A 219 -3.71 29.49 -3.65
CA ILE A 219 -3.26 28.26 -3.01
C ILE A 219 -2.29 28.56 -1.86
N GLU A 220 -1.34 29.49 -2.05
CA GLU A 220 -0.43 29.91 -0.98
C GLU A 220 -1.17 30.44 0.25
N ASN A 221 -2.21 31.25 0.05
CA ASN A 221 -3.01 31.79 1.15
C ASN A 221 -3.72 30.66 1.91
N SER A 222 -4.31 29.69 1.19
CA SER A 222 -4.93 28.52 1.82
C SER A 222 -3.92 27.64 2.57
N LEU A 223 -2.72 27.44 2.02
CA LEU A 223 -1.64 26.73 2.69
C LEU A 223 -1.23 27.44 3.99
N LYS A 224 -1.05 28.76 3.96
CA LYS A 224 -0.74 29.56 5.17
C LYS A 224 -1.83 29.43 6.23
N MET A 225 -3.11 29.49 5.81
CA MET A 225 -4.24 29.30 6.72
C MET A 225 -4.28 27.89 7.33
N ALA A 226 -4.00 26.86 6.53
CA ALA A 226 -3.95 25.48 6.98
C ALA A 226 -2.79 25.21 7.95
N GLN A 227 -1.59 25.71 7.65
CA GLN A 227 -0.39 25.55 8.49
C GLN A 227 -0.51 26.26 9.85
N ALA A 228 -1.35 27.29 9.95
CA ALA A 228 -1.67 27.94 11.22
C ALA A 228 -2.59 27.10 12.13
N LYS A 229 -3.17 26.00 11.64
CA LYS A 229 -4.07 25.12 12.40
C LYS A 229 -3.31 24.05 13.15
N ASN A 230 -3.82 23.66 14.30
CA ASN A 230 -3.27 22.55 15.06
C ASN A 230 -3.69 21.21 14.44
N VAL A 231 -2.73 20.52 13.82
CA VAL A 231 -2.95 19.23 13.16
C VAL A 231 -3.51 18.14 14.09
N LYS A 232 -3.26 18.21 15.40
CA LYS A 232 -3.72 17.23 16.40
C LYS A 232 -5.16 17.48 16.86
N ASN A 233 -5.69 18.69 16.67
CA ASN A 233 -7.09 18.98 16.96
C ASN A 233 -7.93 18.54 15.75
N LEU A 234 -8.80 17.54 15.93
CA LEU A 234 -9.60 16.95 14.84
C LEU A 234 -10.43 17.99 14.05
N ARG A 235 -10.97 19.01 14.72
CA ARG A 235 -11.75 20.06 14.08
C ARG A 235 -10.85 20.97 13.26
N GLU A 236 -9.80 21.51 13.87
CA GLU A 236 -8.87 22.40 13.18
C GLU A 236 -8.14 21.70 12.03
N ASN A 237 -7.79 20.42 12.19
CA ASN A 237 -7.25 19.59 11.13
C ASN A 237 -8.20 19.50 9.93
N ARG A 238 -9.51 19.30 10.16
CA ARG A 238 -10.49 19.24 9.08
C ARG A 238 -10.74 20.60 8.44
N GLU A 239 -10.74 21.69 9.21
CA GLU A 239 -10.75 23.04 8.66
C GLU A 239 -9.54 23.27 7.72
N ALA A 240 -8.33 22.88 8.13
CA ALA A 240 -7.12 22.95 7.31
C ALA A 240 -7.24 22.14 6.01
N TYR A 241 -7.74 20.90 6.11
CA TYR A 241 -8.02 20.06 4.94
C TYR A 241 -8.95 20.75 3.94
N HIS A 242 -10.04 21.36 4.42
CA HIS A 242 -11.02 22.02 3.56
C HIS A 242 -10.45 23.27 2.88
N TYR A 243 -9.69 24.11 3.59
CA TYR A 243 -9.04 25.27 2.97
C TYR A 243 -8.17 24.90 1.78
N ILE A 244 -7.41 23.80 1.90
CA ILE A 244 -6.53 23.33 0.83
C ILE A 244 -7.34 22.65 -0.28
N SER A 245 -8.33 21.82 0.08
CA SER A 245 -9.17 21.12 -0.89
C SER A 245 -9.93 22.09 -1.79
N ASP A 246 -10.53 23.13 -1.20
CA ASP A 246 -11.31 24.11 -1.93
C ASP A 246 -10.41 24.96 -2.85
N ALA A 247 -9.20 25.29 -2.40
CA ALA A 247 -8.22 26.00 -3.24
C ALA A 247 -7.72 25.14 -4.41
N LEU A 248 -7.46 23.86 -4.19
CA LEU A 248 -7.08 22.93 -5.27
C LEU A 248 -8.21 22.74 -6.29
N GLU A 249 -9.48 22.70 -5.84
CA GLU A 249 -10.62 22.58 -6.75
C GLU A 249 -10.80 23.84 -7.61
N GLN A 250 -10.61 25.03 -7.03
CA GLN A 250 -10.81 26.30 -7.72
C GLN A 250 -9.62 26.71 -8.61
N ALA A 251 -8.40 26.46 -8.14
CA ALA A 251 -7.18 27.03 -8.74
C ALA A 251 -6.12 25.97 -9.08
N GLY A 252 -6.28 24.71 -8.69
CA GLY A 252 -5.22 23.70 -8.78
C GLY A 252 -4.79 23.35 -10.20
N TYR A 253 -5.66 23.51 -11.20
CA TYR A 253 -5.33 23.22 -12.61
C TYR A 253 -4.44 24.28 -13.25
N ASN A 254 -4.51 25.51 -12.75
CA ASN A 254 -3.79 26.68 -13.24
C ASN A 254 -2.63 27.07 -12.32
N ALA A 255 -2.32 26.26 -11.30
CA ALA A 255 -1.24 26.52 -10.37
C ALA A 255 0.10 26.04 -10.94
N SER A 256 1.20 26.62 -10.47
CA SER A 256 2.53 26.06 -10.73
C SER A 256 2.64 24.62 -10.19
N PRO A 257 3.35 23.72 -10.88
CA PRO A 257 3.47 22.32 -10.47
C PRO A 257 3.96 22.15 -9.03
N ASN A 258 4.99 22.89 -8.63
CA ASN A 258 5.49 22.91 -7.26
C ASN A 258 4.37 23.19 -6.24
N LEU A 259 3.63 24.28 -6.43
CA LEU A 259 2.61 24.69 -5.47
C LEU A 259 1.40 23.73 -5.47
N HIS A 260 1.03 23.20 -6.64
CA HIS A 260 0.03 22.15 -6.77
C HIS A 260 0.42 20.93 -5.92
N TYR A 261 1.65 20.44 -6.06
CA TYR A 261 2.13 19.27 -5.32
C TYR A 261 2.24 19.54 -3.82
N MET A 262 2.73 20.71 -3.40
CA MET A 262 2.78 21.10 -2.00
C MET A 262 1.39 21.10 -1.37
N ALA A 263 0.40 21.70 -2.04
CA ALA A 263 -0.98 21.72 -1.58
C ALA A 263 -1.62 20.33 -1.54
N ALA A 264 -1.45 19.53 -2.61
CA ALA A 264 -1.97 18.17 -2.66
C ALA A 264 -1.46 17.32 -1.49
N VAL A 265 -0.17 17.44 -1.18
CA VAL A 265 0.45 16.72 -0.07
C VAL A 265 -0.04 17.21 1.27
N GLU A 266 -0.12 18.53 1.48
CA GLU A 266 -0.59 19.06 2.76
C GLU A 266 -2.04 18.62 3.03
N LYS A 267 -2.89 18.62 1.99
CA LYS A 267 -4.24 18.04 2.05
C LYS A 267 -4.21 16.57 2.48
N HIS A 268 -3.39 15.74 1.84
CA HIS A 268 -3.29 14.32 2.19
C HIS A 268 -2.66 14.09 3.57
N TYR A 269 -1.71 14.94 4.00
CA TYR A 269 -1.12 14.90 5.33
C TYR A 269 -2.19 15.12 6.40
N HIS A 270 -2.99 16.18 6.30
CA HIS A 270 -4.09 16.43 7.24
C HIS A 270 -5.07 15.26 7.31
N ASP A 271 -5.43 14.73 6.14
CA ASP A 271 -6.35 13.61 6.02
C ASP A 271 -5.80 12.34 6.69
N ALA A 272 -4.50 12.04 6.51
CA ALA A 272 -3.83 10.91 7.14
C ALA A 272 -3.80 11.07 8.67
N ILE A 273 -3.42 12.25 9.17
CA ILE A 273 -3.39 12.51 10.61
C ILE A 273 -4.79 12.40 11.23
N TYR A 274 -5.83 12.90 10.57
CA TYR A 274 -7.20 12.72 11.07
C TYR A 274 -7.60 11.25 11.17
N TYR A 275 -7.39 10.47 10.10
CA TYR A 275 -7.79 9.06 10.12
C TYR A 275 -6.96 8.26 11.11
N LEU A 276 -5.70 8.63 11.32
CA LEU A 276 -4.86 8.08 12.35
C LEU A 276 -5.43 8.36 13.75
N ILE A 277 -5.68 9.62 14.10
CA ILE A 277 -6.27 10.01 15.39
C ILE A 277 -7.61 9.29 15.58
N LYS A 278 -8.50 9.35 14.58
CA LYS A 278 -9.84 8.75 14.67
C LYS A 278 -9.82 7.23 14.79
N SER A 279 -8.83 6.55 14.21
CA SER A 279 -8.69 5.09 14.31
C SER A 279 -8.29 4.64 15.71
N PHE A 280 -7.60 5.49 16.48
CA PHE A 280 -6.92 5.07 17.71
C PHE A 280 -7.30 5.85 18.98
N ASP A 281 -7.94 7.02 18.90
CA ASP A 281 -8.48 7.75 20.06
C ASP A 281 -9.76 7.11 20.63
N ASN A 282 -10.55 6.44 19.78
CA ASN A 282 -11.75 5.72 20.20
C ASN A 282 -11.37 4.35 20.79
N GLN A 283 -10.77 4.33 21.99
CA GLN A 283 -10.40 3.10 22.70
C GLN A 283 -11.58 2.18 23.05
N THR A 284 -12.83 2.61 22.80
CA THR A 284 -14.03 1.91 23.28
C THR A 284 -14.82 1.17 22.21
N ASP A 285 -14.65 1.44 20.91
CA ASP A 285 -15.42 0.78 19.84
C ASP A 285 -14.58 0.42 18.61
N LEU A 286 -14.23 -0.87 18.53
CA LEU A 286 -13.50 -1.52 17.43
C LEU A 286 -14.24 -1.54 16.08
N ASP A 287 -15.42 -0.96 15.98
CA ASP A 287 -16.29 -1.00 14.80
C ASP A 287 -15.95 0.05 13.76
N THR A 288 -15.46 1.19 14.22
CA THR A 288 -15.03 2.30 13.36
C THR A 288 -13.58 2.15 12.90
N SER A 289 -12.81 1.25 13.53
CA SER A 289 -11.38 1.09 13.23
C SER A 289 -11.14 0.59 11.80
N ASN A 290 -11.94 -0.34 11.28
CA ASN A 290 -11.72 -0.90 9.94
C ASN A 290 -11.91 0.12 8.81
N ILE A 291 -12.93 0.98 8.89
CA ILE A 291 -13.17 2.01 7.86
C ILE A 291 -12.06 3.07 7.92
N ASN A 292 -11.72 3.53 9.13
CA ASN A 292 -10.69 4.56 9.28
C ASN A 292 -9.29 4.04 8.93
N GLU A 293 -8.98 2.78 9.19
CA GLU A 293 -7.72 2.14 8.77
C GLU A 293 -7.60 2.07 7.24
N GLU A 294 -8.67 1.70 6.54
CA GLU A 294 -8.65 1.65 5.07
C GLU A 294 -8.49 3.05 4.47
N CYS A 295 -9.20 4.04 5.03
CA CYS A 295 -9.01 5.44 4.66
C CYS A 295 -7.58 5.91 4.92
N LEU A 296 -7.00 5.59 6.08
CA LEU A 296 -5.61 5.93 6.40
C LEU A 296 -4.64 5.34 5.38
N LEU A 297 -4.76 4.05 5.07
CA LEU A 297 -3.90 3.38 4.09
C LEU A 297 -4.08 3.94 2.67
N ASN A 298 -5.31 4.33 2.29
CA ASN A 298 -5.57 5.02 1.03
C ASN A 298 -4.91 6.41 0.99
N THR A 299 -4.90 7.13 2.10
CA THR A 299 -4.25 8.45 2.16
C THR A 299 -2.72 8.34 2.12
N VAL A 300 -2.13 7.33 2.77
CA VAL A 300 -0.70 7.02 2.65
C VAL A 300 -0.31 6.67 1.20
N GLU A 301 -1.15 5.92 0.50
CA GLU A 301 -0.97 5.64 -0.94
C GLU A 301 -1.05 6.93 -1.78
N LYS A 302 -2.02 7.81 -1.53
CA LYS A 302 -2.12 9.10 -2.22
C LYS A 302 -0.89 9.98 -1.99
N LEU A 303 -0.36 10.04 -0.75
CA LEU A 303 0.91 10.72 -0.46
C LEU A 303 2.06 10.13 -1.29
N THR A 304 2.18 8.80 -1.31
CA THR A 304 3.19 8.08 -2.09
C THR A 304 3.11 8.40 -3.58
N ASN A 305 1.90 8.38 -4.15
CA ASN A 305 1.67 8.70 -5.55
C ASN A 305 2.00 10.16 -5.86
N THR A 306 1.70 11.08 -4.94
CA THR A 306 2.04 12.50 -5.11
C THR A 306 3.55 12.73 -5.09
N ILE A 307 4.28 12.07 -4.18
CA ILE A 307 5.76 12.09 -4.14
C ILE A 307 6.35 11.55 -5.44
N THR A 308 5.87 10.40 -5.90
CA THR A 308 6.42 9.77 -7.09
C THR A 308 6.16 10.58 -8.35
N SER A 309 5.01 11.27 -8.43
CA SER A 309 4.69 12.20 -9.53
C SER A 309 5.56 13.45 -9.48
N SER A 310 5.79 14.05 -8.30
CA SER A 310 6.67 15.22 -8.19
C SER A 310 8.14 14.89 -8.48
N ILE A 311 8.59 13.66 -8.21
CA ILE A 311 9.90 13.18 -8.67
C ILE A 311 9.96 13.14 -10.19
N ASP A 312 8.93 12.62 -10.86
CA ASP A 312 8.87 12.52 -12.33
C ASP A 312 8.92 13.89 -13.00
N ASP A 313 8.25 14.88 -12.40
CA ASP A 313 8.25 16.26 -12.90
C ASP A 313 9.52 17.04 -12.54
N GLY A 314 10.42 16.45 -11.74
CA GLY A 314 11.71 17.05 -11.40
C GLY A 314 11.66 18.12 -10.31
N GLU A 315 10.57 18.20 -9.55
CA GLU A 315 10.33 19.20 -8.50
C GLU A 315 11.07 18.84 -7.18
N VAL A 316 12.41 18.93 -7.20
CA VAL A 316 13.28 18.41 -6.12
C VAL A 316 13.00 19.03 -4.74
N THR A 317 12.79 20.35 -4.66
CA THR A 317 12.49 21.04 -3.38
C THR A 317 11.13 20.62 -2.81
N THR A 318 10.15 20.44 -3.69
CA THR A 318 8.83 19.93 -3.35
C THR A 318 8.94 18.50 -2.85
N VAL A 319 9.68 17.63 -3.55
CA VAL A 319 9.90 16.23 -3.13
C VAL A 319 10.46 16.16 -1.71
N ALA A 320 11.49 16.95 -1.39
CA ALA A 320 12.07 16.99 -0.04
C ALA A 320 11.03 17.39 1.02
N SER A 321 10.29 18.47 0.77
CA SER A 321 9.23 18.95 1.68
C SER A 321 8.13 17.89 1.89
N ILE A 322 7.76 17.16 0.84
CA ILE A 322 6.76 16.10 0.92
C ILE A 322 7.28 14.89 1.69
N MET A 323 8.55 14.52 1.52
CA MET A 323 9.18 13.44 2.29
C MET A 323 9.17 13.74 3.80
N LEU A 324 9.35 15.01 4.20
CA LEU A 324 9.19 15.43 5.60
C LEU A 324 7.77 15.13 6.12
N ARG A 325 6.73 15.46 5.34
CA ARG A 325 5.33 15.15 5.71
C ARG A 325 5.06 13.66 5.83
N MET A 326 5.63 12.85 4.93
CA MET A 326 5.53 11.39 5.01
C MET A 326 6.23 10.84 6.26
N ALA A 327 7.42 11.35 6.59
CA ALA A 327 8.13 10.99 7.82
C ALA A 327 7.33 11.38 9.08
N ASP A 328 6.68 12.55 9.08
CA ASP A 328 5.77 12.96 10.15
C ASP A 328 4.59 11.99 10.31
N VAL A 329 3.97 11.56 9.21
CA VAL A 329 2.88 10.56 9.25
C VAL A 329 3.38 9.26 9.89
N TYR A 330 4.59 8.82 9.54
CA TYR A 330 5.16 7.57 10.07
C TYR A 330 5.47 7.68 11.57
N ASN A 331 6.01 8.82 12.00
CA ASN A 331 6.29 9.09 13.41
C ASN A 331 5.02 9.18 14.25
N ASN A 332 3.98 9.84 13.74
CA ASN A 332 2.67 9.84 14.40
C ASN A 332 2.08 8.42 14.43
N ALA A 333 2.13 7.70 13.30
CA ALA A 333 1.61 6.33 13.20
C ALA A 333 2.30 5.38 14.18
N PHE A 334 3.62 5.50 14.37
CA PHE A 334 4.37 4.73 15.37
C PHE A 334 3.75 4.84 16.76
N SER A 335 3.44 6.04 17.24
CA SER A 335 2.91 6.25 18.60
C SER A 335 1.59 5.50 18.83
N TYR A 336 0.70 5.55 17.84
CA TYR A 336 -0.60 4.87 17.91
C TYR A 336 -0.48 3.36 17.67
N LEU A 337 0.33 2.93 16.70
CA LEU A 337 0.47 1.52 16.38
C LEU A 337 1.25 0.77 17.46
N TYR A 338 2.27 1.38 18.08
CA TYR A 338 3.02 0.75 19.15
C TYR A 338 2.15 0.52 20.39
N SER A 339 1.33 1.50 20.79
CA SER A 339 0.42 1.37 21.93
C SER A 339 -0.64 0.29 21.72
N ASN A 340 -1.17 0.17 20.50
CA ASN A 340 -2.24 -0.78 20.16
C ASN A 340 -1.73 -2.19 19.79
N PHE A 341 -0.63 -2.29 19.04
CA PHE A 341 -0.13 -3.56 18.53
C PHE A 341 0.90 -4.19 19.46
N LYS A 342 1.69 -3.37 20.18
CA LYS A 342 2.78 -3.82 21.07
C LYS A 342 3.76 -4.78 20.39
N THR A 343 3.95 -4.62 19.07
CA THR A 343 4.83 -5.47 18.27
C THR A 343 6.15 -4.77 17.98
N LYS A 344 7.28 -5.48 18.06
CA LYS A 344 8.60 -4.92 17.70
C LYS A 344 8.66 -4.38 16.27
N ASN A 345 7.84 -4.90 15.36
CA ASN A 345 7.80 -4.46 13.96
C ASN A 345 7.32 -3.02 13.79
N THR A 346 6.70 -2.38 14.80
CA THR A 346 6.33 -0.97 14.69
C THR A 346 7.56 -0.07 14.71
N PHE A 347 8.68 -0.49 15.32
CA PHE A 347 9.92 0.30 15.34
C PHE A 347 10.47 0.56 13.94
N SER A 348 10.22 -0.33 12.98
CA SER A 348 10.59 -0.11 11.58
C SER A 348 9.97 1.14 10.97
N LEU A 349 8.83 1.62 11.50
CA LEU A 349 8.25 2.90 11.07
C LEU A 349 9.14 4.10 11.42
N LEU A 350 9.83 4.05 12.57
CA LEU A 350 10.79 5.08 12.96
C LEU A 350 12.03 5.03 12.07
N ASP A 351 12.50 3.83 11.74
CA ASP A 351 13.62 3.65 10.81
C ASP A 351 13.27 4.23 9.43
N TYR A 352 12.07 3.94 8.91
CA TYR A 352 11.60 4.50 7.64
C TYR A 352 11.42 6.02 7.69
N ALA A 353 10.87 6.56 8.79
CA ALA A 353 10.74 7.99 8.98
C ALA A 353 12.12 8.67 8.95
N HIS A 354 13.10 8.12 9.68
CA HIS A 354 14.46 8.63 9.71
C HIS A 354 15.12 8.58 8.32
N SER A 355 15.00 7.46 7.61
CA SER A 355 15.54 7.34 6.24
C SER A 355 14.88 8.33 5.27
N LEU A 356 13.59 8.64 5.41
CA LEU A 356 12.93 9.67 4.60
C LEU A 356 13.45 11.08 4.90
N LEU A 357 13.72 11.39 6.17
CA LEU A 357 14.33 12.67 6.57
C LEU A 357 15.74 12.82 6.00
N GLU A 358 16.56 11.77 6.08
CA GLU A 358 17.91 11.74 5.52
C GLU A 358 17.88 11.90 3.98
N MET A 359 16.94 11.24 3.29
CA MET A 359 16.76 11.41 1.84
C MET A 359 16.37 12.86 1.51
N ALA A 360 15.45 13.47 2.27
CA ALA A 360 15.04 14.85 2.06
C ALA A 360 16.21 15.84 2.24
N ASP A 361 16.99 15.67 3.30
CA ASP A 361 18.17 16.50 3.62
C ASP A 361 19.24 16.41 2.52
N ASN A 362 19.56 15.20 2.08
CA ASN A 362 20.50 14.98 0.98
C ASN A 362 20.02 15.63 -0.33
N MET A 363 18.72 15.62 -0.62
CA MET A 363 18.15 16.28 -1.80
C MET A 363 18.29 17.81 -1.73
N VAL A 364 18.03 18.43 -0.57
CA VAL A 364 18.19 19.88 -0.38
C VAL A 364 19.66 20.28 -0.47
N THR A 365 20.55 19.55 0.21
CA THR A 365 21.99 19.81 0.19
C THR A 365 22.57 19.74 -1.24
N SER A 366 22.11 18.78 -2.04
CA SER A 366 22.52 18.64 -3.45
C SER A 366 22.12 19.82 -4.34
N LEU A 367 21.10 20.60 -3.94
CA LEU A 367 20.70 21.83 -4.65
C LEU A 367 21.52 23.05 -4.23
N GLU A 368 21.91 23.12 -2.95
CA GLU A 368 22.67 24.26 -2.41
C GLU A 368 24.14 24.27 -2.85
N VAL A 369 24.73 23.09 -3.08
CA VAL A 369 26.12 22.95 -3.52
C VAL A 369 26.21 22.09 -4.78
N PRO A 370 25.87 22.64 -5.97
CA PRO A 370 25.85 21.88 -7.23
C PRO A 370 27.19 21.20 -7.56
N ASP A 371 28.31 21.81 -7.15
CA ASP A 371 29.67 21.36 -7.48
C ASP A 371 30.15 20.16 -6.64
N GLN A 372 29.45 19.74 -5.58
CA GLN A 372 29.85 18.62 -4.73
C GLN A 372 29.29 17.25 -5.15
N VAL A 373 28.30 17.20 -6.04
CA VAL A 373 27.65 15.94 -6.45
C VAL A 373 28.49 15.14 -7.48
N LEU A 374 29.59 15.72 -7.99
CA LEU A 374 30.47 15.12 -9.00
C LEU A 374 31.74 14.46 -8.41
N GLN A 375 31.88 14.35 -7.09
CA GLN A 375 32.96 13.62 -6.41
C GLN A 375 32.42 12.43 -5.63
#